data_AF-A0A2V8ZY21-F1
#
_entry.id   AF-A0A2V8ZY21-F1
#
_cell.length_a   1.000
_cell.length_b   1.000
_cell.length_c   1.000
_cell.angle_alpha   90.00
_cell.angle_beta   90.00
_cell.angle_gamma   90.00
#
_symmetry.space_group_name_H-M   'P 1'
#
loop_
_entity.id
_entity.type
_entity.pdbx_description
1 polymer ?
#
loop_
_entity_poly.entity_id
_entity_poly.type
_entity_poly.pdbx_seq_one_letter_code
_entity_poly.pdbx_strand_id
1 'polypeptide(L)'
;MRRPAPHTRPPSIAAWLVSLFGSADQAESILGDLEEEFSDIASKSAAASARRWYWHQSLKTIAQLAGAGVRNAPWPLAGLVLAGFLLQWFSTGLPEGVIVAILRTQRPYSNLHYDFYISFLTYGFPIAGDIQSILLGCLVAAFARQREVIATTALSFLGGASIGLLFFDASGHWSRFAYSWPFPIVQLINQLAIVLGGVIVREIRLALRKGCHEHDFNWTDK
;
A
#
# COMPACT_ATOMS: atom_id res chain seq x y z
N MET A 1 -44.17 -6.22 -18.80
CA MET A 1 -43.02 -5.50 -19.38
C MET A 1 -41.99 -5.26 -18.27
N ARG A 2 -40.88 -6.02 -18.24
CA ARG A 2 -39.79 -5.82 -17.27
C ARG A 2 -38.95 -4.62 -17.72
N ARG A 3 -38.81 -3.59 -16.89
CA ARG A 3 -37.81 -2.53 -17.12
C ARG A 3 -36.43 -3.19 -17.13
N PRO A 4 -35.54 -2.89 -18.10
CA PRO A 4 -34.15 -3.28 -17.99
C PRO A 4 -33.57 -2.63 -16.73
N ALA A 5 -32.99 -3.44 -15.85
CA ALA A 5 -32.29 -2.92 -14.68
C ALA A 5 -31.17 -1.99 -15.16
N PRO A 6 -30.98 -0.81 -14.53
CA PRO A 6 -29.90 0.09 -14.90
C PRO A 6 -28.58 -0.69 -14.82
N HIS A 7 -27.75 -0.58 -15.86
CA HIS A 7 -26.45 -1.22 -15.96
C HIS A 7 -25.65 -0.99 -14.67
N THR A 8 -25.70 -1.98 -13.78
CA THR A 8 -24.93 -1.96 -12.54
C THR A 8 -23.56 -2.43 -12.93
N ARG A 9 -22.69 -1.49 -13.32
CA ARG A 9 -21.28 -1.84 -13.53
C ARG A 9 -20.70 -2.37 -12.21
N PRO A 10 -19.91 -3.45 -12.24
CA PRO A 10 -19.20 -3.91 -11.06
C PRO A 10 -18.27 -2.79 -10.55
N PRO A 11 -17.97 -2.77 -9.24
CA PRO A 11 -17.08 -1.78 -8.67
C PRO A 11 -15.65 -1.97 -9.22
N SER A 12 -15.25 -1.09 -10.14
CA SER A 12 -13.96 -1.14 -10.85
C SER A 12 -12.75 -1.16 -9.92
N ILE A 13 -12.84 -0.50 -8.77
CA ILE A 13 -11.78 -0.47 -7.75
C ILE A 13 -11.54 -1.86 -7.14
N ALA A 14 -12.61 -2.61 -6.87
CA ALA A 14 -12.49 -3.94 -6.28
C ALA A 14 -11.90 -4.93 -7.30
N ALA A 15 -12.32 -4.82 -8.57
CA ALA A 15 -11.74 -5.61 -9.65
C ALA A 15 -10.23 -5.31 -9.84
N TRP A 16 -9.87 -4.02 -9.81
CA TRP A 16 -8.47 -3.59 -9.87
C TRP A 16 -7.64 -4.07 -8.68
N LEU A 17 -8.21 -4.11 -7.47
CA LEU A 17 -7.52 -4.67 -6.30
C LEU A 17 -7.28 -6.17 -6.44
N VAL A 18 -8.24 -6.95 -6.94
CA VAL A 18 -8.06 -8.40 -7.12
C VAL A 18 -6.97 -8.68 -8.17
N SER A 19 -6.94 -7.91 -9.26
CA SER A 19 -5.88 -8.04 -10.27
C SER A 19 -4.49 -7.71 -9.71
N LEU A 20 -4.39 -6.83 -8.70
CA LEU A 20 -3.13 -6.52 -8.00
C LEU A 20 -2.56 -7.65 -7.14
N PHE A 21 -3.34 -8.68 -6.79
CA PHE A 21 -2.85 -9.82 -5.99
C PHE A 21 -2.77 -11.14 -6.77
N GLY A 22 -3.50 -11.27 -7.88
CA GLY A 22 -3.42 -12.43 -8.77
C GLY A 22 -2.36 -12.29 -9.88
N SER A 23 -1.93 -13.43 -10.45
CA SER A 23 -1.33 -13.42 -11.80
C SER A 23 -2.40 -13.04 -12.83
N ALA A 24 -2.01 -12.53 -14.00
CA ALA A 24 -2.96 -12.08 -15.02
C ALA A 24 -4.04 -13.15 -15.32
N ASP A 25 -3.62 -14.39 -15.53
CA ASP A 25 -4.52 -15.51 -15.87
C ASP A 25 -5.45 -15.91 -14.71
N GLN A 26 -4.94 -15.92 -13.46
CA GLN A 26 -5.76 -16.25 -12.29
C GLN A 26 -6.73 -15.12 -11.94
N ALA A 27 -6.28 -13.86 -12.06
CA ALA A 27 -7.11 -12.70 -11.82
C ALA A 27 -8.26 -12.62 -12.82
N GLU A 28 -8.00 -12.90 -14.11
CA GLU A 28 -9.03 -12.89 -15.15
C GLU A 28 -10.10 -13.96 -14.90
N SER A 29 -9.70 -15.19 -14.54
CA SER A 29 -10.64 -16.26 -14.20
C SER A 29 -11.48 -15.93 -12.96
N ILE A 30 -10.87 -15.39 -11.90
CA ILE A 30 -11.57 -15.05 -10.66
C ILE A 30 -12.50 -13.84 -10.85
N LEU A 31 -12.07 -12.84 -11.63
CA LEU A 31 -12.88 -11.66 -11.94
C LEU A 31 -14.07 -12.01 -12.81
N GLY A 32 -13.91 -12.94 -13.76
CA GLY A 32 -15.01 -13.45 -14.59
C GLY A 32 -16.10 -14.11 -13.74
N ASP A 33 -15.71 -15.00 -12.84
CA ASP A 33 -16.65 -15.69 -11.92
C ASP A 33 -17.37 -14.69 -10.98
N LEU A 34 -16.63 -13.73 -10.43
CA LEU A 34 -17.19 -12.65 -9.60
C LEU A 34 -18.17 -11.74 -10.35
N GLU A 35 -17.93 -11.46 -11.63
CA GLU A 35 -18.80 -10.62 -12.46
C GLU A 35 -20.09 -11.36 -12.87
N GLU A 36 -19.99 -12.66 -13.16
CA GLU A 36 -21.13 -13.51 -13.43
C GLU A 36 -22.05 -13.58 -12.20
N GLU A 37 -21.50 -13.90 -11.02
CA GLU A 37 -22.28 -14.01 -9.78
C GLU A 37 -22.84 -12.65 -9.31
N PHE A 38 -22.11 -11.55 -9.54
CA PHE A 38 -22.60 -10.19 -9.28
C PHE A 38 -23.82 -9.85 -10.14
N SER A 39 -23.77 -10.17 -11.43
CA SER A 39 -24.88 -9.91 -12.36
C SER A 39 -26.13 -10.69 -11.93
N ASP A 40 -25.92 -11.90 -11.45
CA ASP A 40 -26.96 -12.77 -10.93
C ASP A 40 -27.59 -12.23 -9.65
N ILE A 41 -26.79 -11.73 -8.70
CA ILE A 41 -27.25 -11.11 -7.46
C ILE A 41 -27.90 -9.74 -7.71
N ALA A 42 -27.37 -8.95 -8.63
CA ALA A 42 -27.93 -7.66 -9.03
C ALA A 42 -29.29 -7.81 -9.76
N SER A 43 -29.53 -8.96 -10.41
CA SER A 43 -30.83 -9.28 -11.00
C SER A 43 -31.90 -9.62 -9.96
N LYS A 44 -31.48 -10.12 -8.78
CA LYS A 44 -32.35 -10.63 -7.71
C LYS A 44 -32.49 -9.67 -6.52
N SER A 45 -31.58 -8.71 -6.36
CA SER A 45 -31.49 -7.85 -5.17
C SER A 45 -31.14 -6.40 -5.51
N ALA A 46 -31.23 -5.50 -4.53
CA ALA A 46 -30.90 -4.09 -4.73
C ALA A 46 -29.41 -3.90 -5.06
N ALA A 47 -29.09 -2.94 -5.93
CA ALA A 47 -27.71 -2.68 -6.36
C ALA A 47 -26.71 -2.44 -5.21
N ALA A 48 -27.17 -1.91 -4.08
CA ALA A 48 -26.33 -1.68 -2.90
C ALA A 48 -25.93 -2.99 -2.18
N SER A 49 -26.81 -3.98 -2.10
CA SER A 49 -26.48 -5.28 -1.50
C SER A 49 -25.53 -6.08 -2.40
N ALA A 50 -25.74 -6.06 -3.72
CA ALA A 50 -24.84 -6.68 -4.68
C ALA A 50 -23.42 -6.10 -4.58
N ARG A 51 -23.28 -4.77 -4.46
CA ARG A 51 -21.97 -4.11 -4.29
C ARG A 51 -21.26 -4.49 -3.00
N ARG A 52 -21.98 -4.57 -1.87
CA ARG A 52 -21.40 -5.00 -0.59
C ARG A 52 -20.94 -6.45 -0.65
N TRP A 53 -21.73 -7.32 -1.27
CA TRP A 53 -21.37 -8.72 -1.49
C TRP A 53 -20.09 -8.83 -2.34
N TYR A 54 -20.01 -8.09 -3.45
CA TYR A 54 -18.83 -8.08 -4.32
C TYR A 54 -17.56 -7.65 -3.57
N TRP A 55 -17.67 -6.60 -2.75
CA TRP A 55 -16.57 -6.13 -1.90
C TRP A 55 -16.12 -7.20 -0.91
N HIS A 56 -17.06 -7.88 -0.26
CA HIS A 56 -16.73 -8.93 0.70
C HIS A 56 -15.99 -10.10 0.03
N GLN A 57 -16.45 -10.55 -1.14
CA GLN A 57 -15.78 -11.63 -1.88
C GLN A 57 -14.42 -11.21 -2.43
N SER A 58 -14.31 -9.98 -2.93
CA SER A 58 -13.02 -9.42 -3.38
C SER A 58 -12.00 -9.40 -2.23
N LEU A 59 -12.40 -8.92 -1.05
CA LEU A 59 -11.55 -8.91 0.15
C LEU A 59 -11.14 -10.32 0.60
N LYS A 60 -12.07 -11.27 0.58
CA LYS A 60 -11.80 -12.68 0.93
C LYS A 60 -10.78 -13.30 -0.02
N THR A 61 -10.94 -13.08 -1.32
CA THR A 61 -10.03 -13.56 -2.37
C THR A 61 -8.64 -12.96 -2.20
N ILE A 62 -8.56 -11.64 -1.99
CA ILE A 62 -7.29 -10.94 -1.73
C ILE A 62 -6.59 -11.54 -0.51
N ALA A 63 -7.31 -11.77 0.58
CA ALA A 63 -6.75 -12.37 1.79
C ALA A 63 -6.21 -13.79 1.55
N GLN A 64 -6.93 -14.61 0.77
CA GLN A 64 -6.49 -15.96 0.41
C GLN A 64 -5.25 -15.94 -0.49
N LEU A 65 -5.21 -15.08 -1.50
CA LEU A 65 -4.07 -14.90 -2.41
C LEU A 65 -2.83 -14.38 -1.68
N ALA A 66 -3.01 -13.36 -0.81
CA ALA A 66 -1.94 -12.84 0.02
C ALA A 66 -1.40 -13.91 0.98
N GLY A 67 -2.28 -14.66 1.64
CA GLY A 67 -1.90 -15.74 2.55
C GLY A 67 -1.14 -16.87 1.84
N ALA A 68 -1.60 -17.29 0.67
CA ALA A 68 -0.92 -18.29 -0.15
C ALA A 68 0.45 -17.79 -0.65
N GLY A 69 0.54 -16.53 -1.05
CA GLY A 69 1.78 -15.88 -1.49
C GLY A 69 2.84 -15.77 -0.40
N VAL A 70 2.42 -15.51 0.84
CA VAL A 70 3.30 -15.49 2.03
C VAL A 70 3.73 -16.91 2.41
N ARG A 71 2.79 -17.87 2.44
CA ARG A 71 3.10 -19.27 2.80
C ARG A 71 4.08 -19.93 1.84
N ASN A 72 3.97 -19.63 0.55
CA ASN A 72 4.85 -20.13 -0.50
C ASN A 72 5.96 -19.12 -0.85
N ALA A 73 6.31 -18.21 0.06
CA ALA A 73 7.36 -17.22 -0.17
C ALA A 73 8.74 -17.88 -0.14
N PRO A 74 9.56 -17.72 -1.19
CA PRO A 74 10.95 -18.15 -1.14
C PRO A 74 11.70 -17.30 -0.11
N TRP A 75 12.60 -17.91 0.66
CA TRP A 75 13.48 -17.25 1.65
C TRP A 75 14.06 -15.87 1.25
N PRO A 76 14.50 -15.61 0.01
CA PRO A 76 14.94 -14.27 -0.40
C PRO A 76 13.87 -13.18 -0.29
N LEU A 77 12.59 -13.52 -0.50
CA LEU A 77 11.47 -12.58 -0.31
C LEU A 77 11.29 -12.25 1.18
N ALA A 78 11.40 -13.24 2.06
CA ALA A 78 11.38 -13.02 3.50
C ALA A 78 12.57 -12.15 3.96
N GLY A 79 13.77 -12.43 3.44
CA GLY A 79 14.98 -11.63 3.70
C GLY A 79 14.84 -10.19 3.19
N LEU A 80 14.23 -9.98 2.02
CA LEU A 80 13.98 -8.66 1.46
C LEU A 80 12.97 -7.86 2.30
N VAL A 81 11.87 -8.49 2.73
CA VAL A 81 10.88 -7.87 3.61
C VAL A 81 11.51 -7.52 4.96
N LEU A 82 12.30 -8.43 5.54
CA LEU A 82 13.01 -8.18 6.79
C LEU A 82 14.03 -7.05 6.66
N ALA A 83 14.80 -7.02 5.57
CA ALA A 83 15.74 -5.94 5.29
C ALA A 83 15.03 -4.59 5.11
N GLY A 84 13.90 -4.56 4.39
CA GLY A 84 13.05 -3.39 4.26
C GLY A 84 12.51 -2.91 5.61
N PHE A 85 12.08 -3.83 6.46
CA PHE A 85 11.59 -3.54 7.82
C PHE A 85 12.70 -2.96 8.71
N LEU A 86 13.90 -3.56 8.70
CA LEU A 86 15.04 -3.05 9.46
C LEU A 86 15.48 -1.66 8.96
N LEU A 87 15.43 -1.44 7.65
CA LEU A 87 15.74 -0.14 7.06
C LEU A 87 14.71 0.94 7.44
N GLN A 88 13.43 0.57 7.49
CA GLN A 88 12.36 1.45 7.98
C GLN A 88 12.56 1.79 9.46
N TRP A 89 12.81 0.79 10.29
CA TRP A 89 13.07 0.96 11.72
C TRP A 89 14.27 1.88 11.97
N PHE A 90 15.37 1.65 11.26
CA PHE A 90 16.57 2.48 11.35
C PHE A 90 16.30 3.92 10.92
N SER A 91 15.54 4.10 9.83
CA SER A 91 15.19 5.42 9.32
C SER A 91 14.28 6.22 10.24
N THR A 92 13.41 5.57 11.02
CA THR A 92 12.61 6.30 12.02
C THR A 92 13.44 6.76 13.22
N GLY A 93 14.55 6.08 13.53
CA GLY A 93 15.41 6.43 14.68
C GLY A 93 16.49 7.48 14.40
N LEU A 94 16.96 7.61 13.15
CA LEU A 94 18.02 8.55 12.78
C LEU A 94 17.66 10.06 12.78
N PRO A 95 16.48 10.51 12.30
CA PRO A 95 16.24 11.92 12.07
C PRO A 95 16.20 12.72 13.37
N GLU A 96 15.72 12.14 14.48
CA GLU A 96 15.59 12.88 15.74
C GLU A 96 16.97 13.33 16.28
N GLY A 97 17.98 12.46 16.25
CA GLY A 97 19.33 12.78 16.73
C GLY A 97 20.06 13.79 15.84
N VAL A 98 19.97 13.63 14.53
CA VAL A 98 20.61 14.54 13.56
C VAL A 98 19.91 15.90 13.55
N ILE A 99 18.59 15.93 13.60
CA ILE A 99 17.80 17.17 13.65
C ILE A 99 18.11 17.92 14.95
N VAL A 100 18.13 17.24 16.11
CA VAL A 100 18.50 17.87 17.39
C VAL A 100 19.95 18.37 17.37
N ALA A 101 20.87 17.64 16.74
CA ALA A 101 22.26 18.08 16.59
C ALA A 101 22.38 19.34 15.71
N ILE A 102 21.69 19.37 14.56
CA ILE A 102 21.63 20.55 13.68
C ILE A 102 20.98 21.73 14.43
N LEU A 103 19.93 21.47 15.19
CA LEU A 103 19.21 22.47 15.99
C LEU A 103 20.05 23.10 17.08
N ARG A 104 20.82 22.30 17.81
CA ARG A 104 21.77 22.80 18.81
C ARG A 104 22.83 23.69 18.18
N THR A 105 23.20 23.42 16.93
CA THR A 105 24.25 24.14 16.22
C THR A 105 23.76 25.49 15.66
N GLN A 106 22.50 25.58 15.24
CA GLN A 106 21.96 26.75 14.52
C GLN A 106 21.36 27.86 15.42
N ARG A 107 21.28 27.67 16.75
CA ARG A 107 20.72 28.63 17.75
C ARG A 107 19.53 29.47 17.24
N PRO A 108 18.33 28.86 17.08
CA PRO A 108 17.23 29.41 16.29
C PRO A 108 16.35 30.48 16.98
N TYR A 109 16.73 31.02 18.14
CA TYR A 109 15.91 31.99 18.90
C TYR A 109 15.97 33.41 18.31
N SER A 110 15.66 33.57 17.03
CA SER A 110 15.29 34.86 16.44
C SER A 110 13.81 34.79 16.01
N ASN A 111 13.00 35.73 16.51
CA ASN A 111 11.54 35.68 16.44
C ASN A 111 10.98 35.62 15.01
N LEU A 112 11.76 35.99 13.99
CA LEU A 112 11.33 36.02 12.59
C LEU A 112 11.28 34.63 11.92
N HIS A 113 12.03 33.64 12.43
CA HIS A 113 12.13 32.30 11.83
C HIS A 113 11.37 31.23 12.62
N TYR A 114 10.77 31.60 13.76
CA TYR A 114 10.09 30.67 14.66
C TYR A 114 8.87 30.01 14.00
N ASP A 115 8.02 30.79 13.33
CA ASP A 115 6.81 30.27 12.67
C ASP A 115 7.14 29.38 11.45
N PHE A 116 8.16 29.76 10.68
CA PHE A 116 8.67 28.95 9.58
C PHE A 116 9.26 27.63 10.09
N TYR A 117 9.98 27.67 11.21
CA TYR A 117 10.59 26.50 11.81
C TYR A 117 9.56 25.52 12.41
N ILE A 118 8.56 26.03 13.15
CA ILE A 118 7.46 25.20 13.66
C ILE A 118 6.69 24.60 12.49
N SER A 119 6.45 25.36 11.42
CA SER A 119 5.82 24.83 10.20
C SER A 119 6.68 23.75 9.53
N PHE A 120 7.98 23.96 9.43
CA PHE A 120 8.91 22.99 8.84
C PHE A 120 8.98 21.69 9.64
N LEU A 121 9.03 21.75 10.98
CA LEU A 121 8.99 20.56 11.81
C LEU A 121 7.63 19.85 11.77
N THR A 122 6.55 20.63 11.84
CA THR A 122 5.19 20.09 11.93
C THR A 122 4.75 19.44 10.62
N TYR A 123 5.09 20.03 9.48
CA TYR A 123 4.64 19.56 8.16
C TYR A 123 5.76 18.88 7.35
N GLY A 124 7.01 19.28 7.50
CA GLY A 124 8.13 18.71 6.74
C GLY A 124 8.47 17.29 7.16
N PHE A 125 8.33 16.95 8.45
CA PHE A 125 8.63 15.61 8.96
C PHE A 125 7.65 14.54 8.43
N PRO A 126 6.32 14.76 8.43
CA PRO A 126 5.37 13.85 7.78
C PRO A 126 5.62 13.70 6.27
N ILE A 127 5.80 14.80 5.54
CA ILE A 127 5.98 14.77 4.07
C ILE A 127 7.25 14.00 3.67
N ALA A 128 8.35 14.22 4.39
CA ALA A 128 9.59 13.47 4.15
C ALA A 128 9.40 11.97 4.45
N GLY A 129 8.66 11.63 5.52
CA GLY A 129 8.28 10.27 5.85
C GLY A 129 7.44 9.59 4.76
N ASP A 130 6.47 10.31 4.18
CA ASP A 130 5.62 9.80 3.11
C ASP A 130 6.45 9.51 1.86
N ILE A 131 7.29 10.45 1.43
CA ILE A 131 8.18 10.29 0.25
C ILE A 131 9.12 9.10 0.48
N GLN A 132 9.71 9.01 1.67
CA GLN A 132 10.60 7.90 2.01
C GLN A 132 9.87 6.55 2.00
N SER A 133 8.64 6.51 2.48
CA SER A 133 7.79 5.30 2.50
C SER A 133 7.46 4.83 1.08
N ILE A 134 7.14 5.77 0.17
CA ILE A 134 6.96 5.46 -1.26
C ILE A 134 8.25 4.90 -1.86
N LEU A 135 9.39 5.55 -1.62
CA LEU A 135 10.69 5.12 -2.17
C LEU A 135 11.09 3.73 -1.65
N LEU A 136 10.86 3.45 -0.37
CA LEU A 136 11.12 2.15 0.23
C LEU A 136 10.21 1.07 -0.38
N GLY A 137 8.92 1.37 -0.56
CA GLY A 137 7.98 0.49 -1.26
C GLY A 137 8.42 0.19 -2.70
N CYS A 138 8.84 1.22 -3.44
CA CYS A 138 9.40 1.08 -4.78
C CYS A 138 10.66 0.21 -4.81
N LEU A 139 11.59 0.43 -3.87
CA LEU A 139 12.83 -0.34 -3.77
C LEU A 139 12.53 -1.83 -3.54
N VAL A 140 11.70 -2.14 -2.55
CA VAL A 140 11.33 -3.52 -2.20
C VAL A 140 10.60 -4.19 -3.38
N ALA A 141 9.68 -3.49 -4.02
CA ALA A 141 8.99 -4.00 -5.20
C ALA A 141 9.94 -4.23 -6.40
N ALA A 142 10.95 -3.37 -6.57
CA ALA A 142 11.95 -3.54 -7.62
C ALA A 142 12.71 -4.86 -7.45
N PHE A 143 13.03 -5.26 -6.23
CA PHE A 143 13.73 -6.53 -5.97
C PHE A 143 12.80 -7.76 -5.97
N ALA A 144 11.48 -7.58 -5.79
CA ALA A 144 10.52 -8.68 -5.69
C ALA A 144 10.15 -9.36 -7.02
N ARG A 145 10.61 -8.84 -8.17
CA ARG A 145 10.55 -9.31 -9.59
C ARG A 145 9.20 -9.83 -10.18
N GLN A 146 8.27 -10.35 -9.38
CA GLN A 146 6.91 -10.79 -9.73
C GLN A 146 5.92 -10.77 -8.54
N ARG A 147 6.39 -10.52 -7.31
CA ARG A 147 5.55 -10.45 -6.09
C ARG A 147 5.62 -9.07 -5.44
N GLU A 148 5.65 -8.03 -6.27
CA GLU A 148 5.82 -6.63 -5.84
C GLU A 148 4.80 -6.24 -4.77
N VAL A 149 3.51 -6.38 -5.10
CA VAL A 149 2.41 -6.00 -4.22
C VAL A 149 2.41 -6.85 -2.95
N ILE A 150 2.64 -8.16 -3.05
CA ILE A 150 2.69 -9.09 -1.90
C ILE A 150 3.83 -8.70 -0.94
N ALA A 151 5.02 -8.38 -1.47
CA ALA A 151 6.17 -7.99 -0.67
C ALA A 151 5.94 -6.67 0.06
N THR A 152 5.39 -5.67 -0.64
CA THR A 152 5.08 -4.37 -0.01
C THR A 152 3.93 -4.48 0.99
N THR A 153 2.91 -5.30 0.72
CA THR A 153 1.82 -5.54 1.68
C THR A 153 2.30 -6.28 2.93
N ALA A 154 3.17 -7.28 2.79
CA ALA A 154 3.77 -7.98 3.91
C ALA A 154 4.64 -7.03 4.76
N LEU A 155 5.44 -6.17 4.11
CA LEU A 155 6.21 -5.13 4.78
C LEU A 155 5.32 -4.15 5.54
N SER A 156 4.25 -3.66 4.90
CA SER A 156 3.30 -2.74 5.54
C SER A 156 2.58 -3.38 6.74
N PHE A 157 2.26 -4.68 6.64
CA PHE A 157 1.64 -5.40 7.74
C PHE A 157 2.59 -5.57 8.93
N LEU A 158 3.85 -5.93 8.67
CA LEU A 158 4.88 -6.08 9.70
C LEU A 158 5.20 -4.74 10.37
N GLY A 159 5.34 -3.69 9.57
CA GLY A 159 5.51 -2.30 10.03
C GLY A 159 4.34 -1.84 10.89
N GLY A 160 3.11 -1.98 10.39
CA GLY A 160 1.89 -1.62 11.11
C GLY A 160 1.71 -2.40 12.43
N ALA A 161 2.00 -3.70 12.44
CA ALA A 161 1.92 -4.53 13.65
C ALA A 161 2.94 -4.10 14.73
N SER A 162 4.18 -3.78 14.32
CA SER A 162 5.21 -3.30 15.24
C SER A 162 4.83 -1.96 15.88
N ILE A 163 4.26 -1.05 15.10
CA ILE A 163 3.75 0.24 15.59
C ILE A 163 2.56 0.02 16.52
N GLY A 164 1.61 -0.86 16.16
CA GLY A 164 0.47 -1.21 17.00
C GLY A 164 0.89 -1.75 18.38
N LEU A 165 1.96 -2.55 18.45
CA LEU A 165 2.50 -3.06 19.70
C LEU A 165 3.09 -1.95 20.58
N LEU A 166 3.86 -1.02 19.98
CA LEU A 166 4.40 0.15 20.68
C LEU A 166 3.29 1.07 21.19
N PHE A 167 2.21 1.23 20.41
CA PHE A 167 1.02 1.99 20.79
C PHE A 167 0.28 1.33 21.95
N PHE A 168 0.12 0.01 21.92
CA PHE A 168 -0.52 -0.74 22.99
C PHE A 168 0.26 -0.59 24.31
N ASP A 169 1.58 -0.73 24.27
CA ASP A 169 2.47 -0.50 25.42
C ASP A 169 2.37 0.94 25.95
N ALA A 170 2.41 1.93 25.06
CA ALA A 170 2.30 3.35 25.42
C ALA A 170 0.92 3.76 25.94
N SER A 171 -0.15 3.04 25.55
CA SER A 171 -1.53 3.32 26.00
C SER A 171 -1.73 3.06 27.50
N GLY A 172 -0.87 2.23 28.12
CA GLY A 172 -0.78 2.09 29.58
C GLY A 172 -0.28 3.36 30.28
N HIS A 173 0.27 4.33 29.54
CA HIS A 173 0.84 5.58 30.04
C HIS A 173 0.16 6.80 29.39
N TRP A 174 -1.10 7.03 29.75
CA TRP A 174 -2.03 8.05 29.20
C TRP A 174 -1.46 9.49 29.11
N SER A 175 -0.54 9.88 30.00
CA SER A 175 0.05 11.22 30.02
C SER A 175 1.01 11.51 28.85
N ARG A 176 1.63 10.49 28.24
CA ARG A 176 2.45 10.64 27.02
C ARG A 176 1.61 10.62 25.73
N PHE A 177 0.35 10.19 25.84
CA PHE A 177 -0.52 9.85 24.72
C PHE A 177 -1.25 11.07 24.15
N ALA A 178 -1.71 11.99 25.01
CA ALA A 178 -2.50 13.16 24.59
C ALA A 178 -1.76 14.11 23.64
N TYR A 179 -0.42 14.13 23.66
CA TYR A 179 0.41 14.99 22.80
C TYR A 179 0.73 14.36 21.43
N SER A 180 0.49 13.05 21.26
CA SER A 180 1.00 12.27 20.12
C SER A 180 -0.09 11.77 19.17
N TRP A 181 -1.33 12.26 19.29
CA TRP A 181 -2.49 11.82 18.48
C TRP A 181 -2.36 11.96 16.94
N PRO A 182 -1.56 12.88 16.37
CA PRO A 182 -1.31 12.90 14.91
C PRO A 182 -0.43 11.73 14.43
N PHE A 183 0.43 11.20 15.30
CA PHE A 183 1.40 10.15 14.99
C PHE A 183 0.81 8.85 14.41
N PRO A 184 -0.28 8.25 14.96
CA PRO A 184 -0.88 7.05 14.39
C PRO A 184 -1.46 7.29 12.98
N ILE A 185 -2.00 8.48 12.72
CA ILE A 185 -2.58 8.82 11.42
C ILE A 185 -1.48 8.93 10.37
N VAL A 186 -0.40 9.66 10.68
CA VAL A 186 0.77 9.76 9.79
C VAL A 186 1.38 8.39 9.54
N GLN A 187 1.44 7.52 10.55
CA GLN A 187 1.95 6.17 10.35
C GLN A 187 1.06 5.29 9.48
N LEU A 188 -0.26 5.39 9.59
CA LEU A 188 -1.18 4.71 8.68
C LEU A 188 -0.97 5.17 7.24
N ILE A 189 -0.76 6.47 7.02
CA ILE A 189 -0.47 7.03 5.71
C ILE A 189 0.85 6.46 5.15
N ASN A 190 1.90 6.39 5.97
CA ASN A 190 3.17 5.75 5.58
C ASN A 190 3.00 4.28 5.17
N GLN A 191 2.16 3.51 5.88
CA GLN A 191 1.91 2.10 5.50
C GLN A 191 1.21 1.99 4.14
N LEU A 192 0.27 2.91 3.84
CA LEU A 192 -0.39 2.97 2.53
C LEU A 192 0.59 3.43 1.43
N ALA A 193 1.48 4.37 1.74
CA ALA A 193 2.52 4.86 0.85
C ALA A 193 3.50 3.74 0.40
N ILE A 194 3.86 2.82 1.31
CA ILE A 194 4.68 1.64 0.97
C ILE A 194 3.97 0.74 -0.05
N VAL A 195 2.68 0.46 0.15
CA VAL A 195 1.88 -0.34 -0.80
C VAL A 195 1.75 0.38 -2.14
N LEU A 196 1.51 1.68 -2.13
CA LEU A 196 1.45 2.52 -3.34
C LEU A 196 2.75 2.44 -4.14
N GLY A 197 3.91 2.51 -3.49
CA GLY A 197 5.21 2.32 -4.16
C GLY A 197 5.31 0.97 -4.88
N GLY A 198 4.80 -0.10 -4.27
CA GLY A 198 4.76 -1.42 -4.90
C GLY A 198 3.84 -1.51 -6.11
N VAL A 199 2.66 -0.88 -6.02
CA VAL A 199 1.71 -0.78 -7.14
C VAL A 199 2.32 -0.01 -8.31
N ILE A 200 2.98 1.12 -8.05
CA ILE A 200 3.61 1.94 -9.09
C ILE A 200 4.64 1.12 -9.88
N VAL A 201 5.52 0.39 -9.18
CA VAL A 201 6.54 -0.44 -9.84
C VAL A 201 5.90 -1.55 -10.68
N ARG A 202 4.82 -2.16 -10.19
CA ARG A 202 4.07 -3.18 -10.93
C ARG A 202 3.49 -2.64 -12.23
N GLU A 203 2.80 -1.51 -12.17
CA GLU A 203 2.17 -0.91 -13.35
C GLU A 203 3.21 -0.48 -14.39
N ILE A 204 4.35 0.08 -13.95
CA ILE A 204 5.47 0.40 -14.86
C ILE A 204 5.97 -0.86 -15.56
N ARG A 205 6.15 -1.99 -14.85
CA ARG A 205 6.57 -3.26 -15.47
C ARG A 205 5.56 -3.83 -16.44
N LEU A 206 4.28 -3.75 -16.12
CA LEU A 206 3.21 -4.19 -17.02
C LEU A 206 3.18 -3.36 -18.30
N ALA A 207 3.32 -2.03 -18.19
CA ALA A 207 3.41 -1.15 -19.35
C ALA A 207 4.62 -1.48 -20.24
N LEU A 208 5.79 -1.72 -19.64
CA LEU A 208 7.00 -2.12 -20.37
C LEU A 208 6.84 -3.46 -21.10
N ARG A 209 6.19 -4.46 -20.48
CA ARG A 209 5.94 -5.76 -21.12
C ARG A 209 4.98 -5.65 -22.31
N LYS A 210 3.92 -4.86 -22.19
CA LYS A 210 2.95 -4.64 -23.28
C LYS A 210 3.61 -3.97 -24.49
N GLY A 211 4.39 -2.90 -24.26
CA GLY A 211 5.10 -2.22 -25.34
C GLY A 211 6.13 -3.09 -26.05
N CYS A 212 6.72 -4.07 -25.37
CA CYS A 212 7.64 -5.03 -26.00
C CYS A 212 6.91 -6.06 -26.89
N HIS A 213 5.77 -6.59 -26.43
CA HIS A 213 4.95 -7.52 -27.21
C HIS A 213 4.37 -6.87 -28.48
N GLU A 214 3.99 -5.60 -28.41
CA GLU A 214 3.43 -4.85 -29.54
C GLU A 214 4.50 -4.54 -30.60
N HIS A 215 5.76 -4.42 -30.17
CA HIS A 215 6.90 -4.25 -31.07
C HIS A 215 7.30 -5.57 -31.77
N ASP A 216 7.18 -6.72 -31.10
CA ASP A 216 7.48 -8.03 -31.68
C ASP A 216 6.42 -8.48 -32.70
N PHE A 217 5.15 -8.15 -32.48
CA PHE A 217 4.06 -8.45 -33.43
C PHE A 217 4.19 -7.70 -34.76
N ASN A 218 4.82 -6.52 -34.75
CA ASN A 218 4.97 -5.67 -35.93
C ASN A 218 6.10 -6.15 -36.88
N TRP A 219 6.92 -7.12 -36.48
CA TRP A 219 8.00 -7.66 -37.31
C TRP A 219 7.63 -8.95 -38.05
N THR A 220 6.53 -9.61 -37.70
CA THR A 220 6.08 -10.87 -38.34
C THR A 220 5.11 -10.67 -39.50
N ASP A 221 4.68 -9.43 -39.78
CA ASP A 221 3.75 -9.07 -40.86
C ASP A 221 4.44 -8.42 -42.08
N LYS A 222 5.75 -8.64 -42.28
CA LYS A 222 6.50 -8.24 -43.48
C LYS A 222 7.28 -9.40 -44.06
#